data_AF-A0A1Z8WXM3-F1
#
_entry.id   AF-A0A1Z8WXM3-F1
#
_cell.length_a   1.000
_cell.length_b   1.000
_cell.length_c   1.000
_cell.angle_alpha   90.00
_cell.angle_beta   90.00
_cell.angle_gamma   90.00
#
_symmetry.space_group_name_H-M   'P 1'
#
loop_
_entity.id
_entity.type
_entity.pdbx_description
1 polymer ?
#
loop_
_entity_poly.entity_id
_entity_poly.type
_entity_poly.pdbx_seq_one_letter_code
_entity_poly.pdbx_strand_id
1 'polypeptide(L)'
;MKKSLTNLWLVASLACFSLNAFAFSADDHQAWLDSNQGAQPQFVDGDVITFDKADLVRPFIPAEQQDEVLFEGMEMVIKDAGDMSPAPSYQEATTKYLGTASIDADGALMNYATGRPFDPETFEIGSEEDGWKWVWNWTHRWQYTGLKIAEVHWVWVREGGSHDDHAVMSEGGGKYADFYRGQGTFERVLAGPYQRVIMAHRADIPESEGFAMNNGQGFAKNTHFREYTGFTSPFDIAGTAFLILRYDDARKADDSWAYIPSLRRVRRISVEVKSDSLLGTDHTLEDFYGFNGRPLEHKWEYRGTAKILAVARSRYPETIYYGPNGWAPYDDHALRLMDVVKMYPGVGTGRNHPYSNKFIYTDRQSGEAYYANSFDQAGELWKVWQIQKSWTEDDQYRDKANRKGFKGDETPMGTRVQNFQSINVVDKQNGRGTLVPCRGNSYPDVTIKQVRRSHDVNYLTEGR
;
A
#
# COMPACT_ATOMS: atom_id res chain seq x y z
N MET A 1 9.81 -86.87 6.30
CA MET A 1 9.81 -85.90 5.17
C MET A 1 9.05 -84.67 5.65
N LYS A 2 9.73 -83.64 6.15
CA LYS A 2 10.19 -82.41 5.46
C LYS A 2 9.06 -81.50 4.92
N LYS A 3 9.10 -80.26 5.45
CA LYS A 3 8.53 -78.95 5.02
C LYS A 3 7.24 -78.52 5.75
N SER A 4 7.30 -77.60 6.72
CA SER A 4 7.65 -76.15 6.68
C SER A 4 6.46 -75.27 6.34
N LEU A 5 5.98 -74.48 7.31
CA LEU A 5 5.50 -73.10 7.15
C LEU A 5 5.23 -72.49 8.54
N THR A 6 6.19 -71.69 9.02
CA THR A 6 6.08 -70.85 10.22
C THR A 6 5.62 -69.47 9.77
N ASN A 7 4.40 -69.07 10.11
CA ASN A 7 3.89 -67.72 9.85
C ASN A 7 4.40 -66.78 10.95
N LEU A 8 5.39 -65.94 10.61
CA LEU A 8 5.80 -64.79 11.39
C LEU A 8 4.92 -63.59 10.96
N TRP A 9 4.09 -63.08 11.87
CA TRP A 9 3.41 -61.80 11.68
C TRP A 9 4.40 -60.67 11.99
N LEU A 10 4.81 -59.94 10.95
CA LEU A 10 5.56 -58.70 11.06
C LEU A 10 4.56 -57.57 11.37
N VAL A 11 4.53 -57.09 12.61
CA VAL A 11 3.80 -55.88 12.97
C VAL A 11 4.63 -54.69 12.48
N ALA A 12 4.24 -54.12 11.33
CA ALA A 12 4.77 -52.85 10.87
C ALA A 12 4.14 -51.73 11.71
N SER A 13 4.90 -51.20 12.67
CA SER A 13 4.60 -49.94 13.33
C SER A 13 4.71 -48.81 12.31
N LEU A 14 3.58 -48.35 11.78
CA LEU A 14 3.48 -47.05 11.12
C LEU A 14 3.73 -45.97 12.18
N ALA A 15 4.95 -45.43 12.20
CA ALA A 15 5.16 -44.12 12.78
C ALA A 15 4.46 -43.10 11.88
N CYS A 16 3.28 -42.63 12.29
CA CYS A 16 2.70 -41.40 11.76
C CYS A 16 3.65 -40.26 12.12
N PHE A 17 4.61 -39.96 11.25
CA PHE A 17 5.19 -38.63 11.22
C PHE A 17 4.10 -37.69 10.74
N SER A 18 3.50 -36.95 11.67
CA SER A 18 2.83 -35.70 11.34
C SER A 18 3.86 -34.82 10.66
N LEU A 19 3.78 -34.69 9.34
CA LEU A 19 4.38 -33.57 8.62
C LEU A 19 3.66 -32.33 9.16
N ASN A 20 4.19 -31.74 10.22
CA ASN A 20 3.90 -30.35 10.53
C ASN A 20 4.44 -29.59 9.32
N ALA A 21 3.56 -29.17 8.42
CA ALA A 21 3.90 -28.09 7.50
C ALA A 21 4.26 -26.91 8.39
N PHE A 22 5.55 -26.56 8.43
CA PHE A 22 5.99 -25.39 9.19
C PHE A 22 5.33 -24.16 8.57
N ALA A 23 4.73 -23.31 9.39
CA ALA A 23 4.15 -22.05 8.94
C ALA A 23 5.26 -21.15 8.40
N PHE A 24 5.00 -20.45 7.30
CA PHE A 24 5.97 -19.55 6.67
C PHE A 24 6.30 -18.39 7.62
N SER A 25 7.59 -18.17 7.86
CA SER A 25 8.09 -17.23 8.87
C SER A 25 8.83 -16.03 8.26
N ALA A 26 9.16 -15.04 9.09
CA ALA A 26 9.98 -13.90 8.67
C ALA A 26 11.39 -14.32 8.23
N ASP A 27 11.91 -15.42 8.77
CA ASP A 27 13.22 -15.96 8.39
C ASP A 27 13.14 -16.67 7.03
N ASP A 28 12.02 -17.32 6.72
CA ASP A 28 11.79 -17.90 5.38
C ASP A 28 11.71 -16.79 4.31
N HIS A 29 11.05 -15.68 4.63
CA HIS A 29 11.04 -14.49 3.77
C HIS A 29 12.44 -13.92 3.57
N GLN A 30 13.24 -13.78 4.65
CA GLN A 30 14.61 -13.30 4.54
C GLN A 30 15.48 -14.26 3.70
N ALA A 31 15.33 -15.57 3.89
CA ALA A 31 16.03 -16.57 3.09
C ALA A 31 15.65 -16.51 1.60
N TRP A 32 14.36 -16.28 1.29
CA TRP A 32 13.92 -16.01 -0.08
C TRP A 32 14.58 -14.74 -0.63
N LEU A 33 14.58 -13.64 0.13
CA LEU A 33 15.19 -12.39 -0.29
C LEU A 33 16.67 -12.60 -0.61
N ASP A 34 17.44 -13.12 0.34
CA ASP A 34 18.89 -13.36 0.21
C ASP A 34 19.23 -14.21 -1.02
N SER A 35 18.40 -15.20 -1.34
CA SER A 35 18.58 -16.07 -2.49
C SER A 35 18.29 -15.40 -3.84
N ASN A 36 17.47 -14.33 -3.84
CA ASN A 36 16.91 -13.75 -5.07
C ASN A 36 17.35 -12.30 -5.35
N GLN A 37 18.02 -11.61 -4.41
CA GLN A 37 18.52 -10.24 -4.64
C GLN A 37 19.41 -10.11 -5.89
N GLY A 38 20.21 -11.13 -6.19
CA GLY A 38 21.09 -11.19 -7.36
C GLY A 38 20.45 -11.74 -8.64
N ALA A 39 19.18 -12.13 -8.60
CA ALA A 39 18.53 -12.84 -9.71
C ALA A 39 18.51 -11.99 -11.00
N GLN A 40 18.72 -12.67 -12.14
CA GLN A 40 18.66 -12.06 -13.47
C GLN A 40 17.44 -12.59 -14.22
N PRO A 41 16.60 -11.71 -14.81
CA PRO A 41 15.39 -12.14 -15.48
C PRO A 41 15.73 -12.97 -16.72
N GLN A 42 14.95 -14.02 -16.96
CA GLN A 42 15.00 -14.85 -18.15
C GLN A 42 13.83 -14.56 -19.11
N PHE A 43 13.25 -13.37 -18.97
CA PHE A 43 12.16 -12.82 -19.76
C PHE A 43 12.53 -11.40 -20.22
N VAL A 44 11.84 -10.90 -21.25
CA VAL A 44 12.06 -9.57 -21.83
C VAL A 44 10.74 -8.79 -21.95
N ASP A 45 10.84 -7.48 -22.25
CA ASP A 45 9.66 -6.64 -22.51
C ASP A 45 8.80 -7.23 -23.64
N GLY A 46 7.49 -7.33 -23.39
CA GLY A 46 6.51 -7.92 -24.30
C GLY A 46 6.25 -9.41 -24.12
N ASP A 47 7.04 -10.13 -23.30
CA ASP A 47 6.76 -11.53 -22.99
C ASP A 47 5.42 -11.67 -22.25
N VAL A 48 4.71 -12.78 -22.51
CA VAL A 48 3.54 -13.20 -21.74
C VAL A 48 3.90 -14.48 -21.01
N ILE A 49 3.95 -14.40 -19.68
CA ILE A 49 4.27 -15.53 -18.82
C ILE A 49 2.96 -16.20 -18.37
N THR A 50 2.86 -17.49 -18.68
CA THR A 50 1.76 -18.38 -18.27
C THR A 50 2.21 -19.29 -17.14
N PHE A 51 1.27 -19.97 -16.48
CA PHE A 51 1.55 -20.77 -15.28
C PHE A 51 2.59 -21.88 -15.47
N ASP A 52 2.63 -22.52 -16.65
CA ASP A 52 3.64 -23.53 -17.00
C ASP A 52 5.07 -22.98 -17.04
N LYS A 53 5.23 -21.66 -17.07
CA LYS A 53 6.50 -20.93 -17.03
C LYS A 53 6.66 -20.07 -15.77
N ALA A 54 5.84 -20.30 -14.74
CA ALA A 54 5.85 -19.50 -13.51
C ALA A 54 7.23 -19.44 -12.84
N ASP A 55 8.05 -20.49 -12.98
CA ASP A 55 9.40 -20.53 -12.40
C ASP A 55 10.33 -19.43 -12.96
N LEU A 56 10.05 -18.89 -14.14
CA LEU A 56 10.80 -17.74 -14.70
C LEU A 56 10.59 -16.45 -13.90
N VAL A 57 9.46 -16.33 -13.19
CA VAL A 57 9.06 -15.11 -12.48
C VAL A 57 9.09 -15.23 -10.95
N ARG A 58 9.10 -16.45 -10.38
CA ARG A 58 9.19 -16.68 -8.92
C ARG A 58 10.34 -15.94 -8.22
N PRO A 59 11.55 -15.80 -8.80
CA PRO A 59 12.61 -15.02 -8.18
C PRO A 59 12.31 -13.52 -8.01
N PHE A 60 11.31 -13.00 -8.73
CA PHE A 60 10.97 -11.57 -8.76
C PHE A 60 9.62 -11.28 -8.10
N ILE A 61 9.04 -12.26 -7.39
CA ILE A 61 7.76 -12.13 -6.69
C ILE A 61 7.98 -12.68 -5.27
N PRO A 62 7.81 -11.87 -4.21
CA PRO A 62 7.99 -12.33 -2.83
C PRO A 62 7.23 -13.63 -2.57
N ALA A 63 7.88 -14.60 -1.93
CA ALA A 63 7.39 -15.98 -1.83
C ALA A 63 5.94 -16.05 -1.34
N GLU A 64 5.61 -15.27 -0.32
CA GLU A 64 4.28 -15.21 0.28
C GLU A 64 3.18 -14.62 -0.61
N GLN A 65 3.54 -13.96 -1.72
CA GLN A 65 2.64 -13.35 -2.70
C GLN A 65 2.39 -14.25 -3.91
N GLN A 66 3.16 -15.34 -4.06
CA GLN A 66 3.18 -16.13 -5.29
C GLN A 66 1.83 -16.81 -5.56
N ASP A 67 1.14 -17.30 -4.53
CA ASP A 67 -0.14 -18.00 -4.70
C ASP A 67 -1.26 -17.08 -5.22
N GLU A 68 -1.17 -15.78 -4.91
CA GLU A 68 -2.14 -14.78 -5.36
C GLU A 68 -2.01 -14.43 -6.84
N VAL A 69 -0.81 -14.57 -7.42
CA VAL A 69 -0.51 -14.10 -8.78
C VAL A 69 -0.07 -15.21 -9.74
N LEU A 70 0.31 -16.39 -9.22
CA LEU A 70 0.76 -17.55 -10.00
C LEU A 70 -0.26 -18.69 -9.87
N PHE A 71 -1.17 -18.79 -10.85
CA PHE A 71 -2.21 -19.82 -10.88
C PHE A 71 -2.54 -20.25 -12.31
N GLU A 72 -3.19 -21.40 -12.47
CA GLU A 72 -3.65 -21.90 -13.77
C GLU A 72 -4.59 -20.91 -14.46
N GLY A 73 -4.29 -20.58 -15.72
CA GLY A 73 -5.03 -19.56 -16.48
C GLY A 73 -4.53 -18.13 -16.29
N MET A 74 -3.42 -17.93 -15.55
CA MET A 74 -2.78 -16.62 -15.48
C MET A 74 -2.17 -16.19 -16.80
N GLU A 75 -2.15 -14.88 -17.04
CA GLU A 75 -1.33 -14.23 -18.06
C GLU A 75 -0.64 -13.01 -17.44
N MET A 76 0.68 -13.11 -17.23
CA MET A 76 1.51 -12.01 -16.75
C MET A 76 2.27 -11.41 -17.94
N VAL A 77 1.78 -10.29 -18.46
CA VAL A 77 2.47 -9.54 -19.52
C VAL A 77 3.61 -8.76 -18.89
N ILE A 78 4.84 -8.96 -19.36
CA ILE A 78 6.00 -8.19 -18.94
C ILE A 78 6.06 -6.90 -19.75
N LYS A 79 6.11 -5.76 -19.07
CA LYS A 79 6.22 -4.45 -19.71
C LYS A 79 7.27 -3.57 -19.04
N ASP A 80 8.13 -2.95 -19.84
CA ASP A 80 8.97 -1.87 -19.33
C ASP A 80 8.10 -0.68 -18.91
N ALA A 81 8.28 -0.23 -17.67
CA ALA A 81 7.51 0.90 -17.14
C ALA A 81 8.01 2.26 -17.63
N GLY A 82 9.14 2.31 -18.33
CA GLY A 82 9.77 3.54 -18.80
C GLY A 82 10.18 4.49 -17.66
N ASP A 83 10.31 5.77 -18.02
CA ASP A 83 10.64 6.82 -17.04
C ASP A 83 9.44 7.19 -16.17
N MET A 84 9.58 6.94 -14.87
CA MET A 84 8.62 7.31 -13.83
C MET A 84 9.24 8.24 -12.78
N SER A 85 10.29 8.97 -13.17
CA SER A 85 10.97 9.90 -12.28
C SER A 85 10.02 11.01 -11.83
N PRO A 86 10.11 11.47 -10.58
CA PRO A 86 9.24 12.53 -10.04
C PRO A 86 9.40 13.85 -10.81
N ALA A 87 8.58 14.85 -10.50
CA ALA A 87 8.65 16.16 -11.15
C ALA A 87 10.05 16.79 -11.05
N PRO A 88 10.50 17.57 -12.06
CA PRO A 88 11.80 18.24 -12.04
C PRO A 88 12.04 19.07 -10.77
N SER A 89 11.01 19.77 -10.27
CA SER A 89 11.11 20.55 -9.03
C SER A 89 11.55 19.72 -7.82
N TYR A 90 11.05 18.48 -7.70
CA TYR A 90 11.47 17.56 -6.63
C TYR A 90 12.90 17.05 -6.83
N GLN A 91 13.32 16.80 -8.07
CA GLN A 91 14.68 16.36 -8.40
C GLN A 91 15.72 17.47 -8.15
N GLU A 92 15.38 18.71 -8.54
CA GLU A 92 16.20 19.90 -8.29
C GLU A 92 16.30 20.19 -6.78
N ALA A 93 15.19 20.12 -6.07
CA ALA A 93 15.15 20.23 -4.60
C ALA A 93 16.02 19.16 -3.93
N THR A 94 15.90 17.90 -4.37
CA THR A 94 16.72 16.79 -3.88
C THR A 94 18.21 17.10 -4.04
N THR A 95 18.64 17.49 -5.25
CA THR A 95 20.05 17.84 -5.51
C THR A 95 20.52 19.01 -4.64
N LYS A 96 19.68 20.04 -4.48
CA LYS A 96 20.02 21.26 -3.74
C LYS A 96 20.18 21.03 -2.23
N TYR A 97 19.35 20.17 -1.64
CA TYR A 97 19.29 19.94 -0.20
C TYR A 97 19.92 18.61 0.23
N LEU A 98 20.53 17.86 -0.68
CA LEU A 98 21.19 16.61 -0.35
C LEU A 98 22.27 16.84 0.72
N GLY A 99 22.25 16.02 1.76
CA GLY A 99 23.22 16.10 2.86
C GLY A 99 22.93 17.15 3.93
N THR A 100 21.83 17.91 3.84
CA THR A 100 21.44 18.83 4.93
C THR A 100 20.67 18.12 6.04
N ALA A 101 19.86 17.12 5.67
CA ALA A 101 19.06 16.37 6.62
C ALA A 101 19.92 15.42 7.47
N SER A 102 19.51 15.21 8.72
CA SER A 102 20.16 14.27 9.65
C SER A 102 19.13 13.52 10.50
N ILE A 103 19.54 12.40 11.08
CA ILE A 103 18.72 11.62 12.01
C ILE A 103 19.20 11.92 13.44
N ASP A 104 18.28 12.31 14.31
CA ASP A 104 18.54 12.49 15.74
C ASP A 104 18.60 11.12 16.47
N ALA A 105 19.06 11.11 17.72
CA ALA A 105 19.26 9.89 18.50
C ALA A 105 17.98 9.03 18.69
N ASP A 106 16.80 9.64 18.61
CA ASP A 106 15.50 8.97 18.70
C ASP A 106 14.92 8.58 17.33
N GLY A 107 15.64 8.81 16.24
CA GLY A 107 15.20 8.55 14.87
C GLY A 107 14.51 9.74 14.19
N ALA A 108 14.34 10.88 14.87
CA ALA A 108 13.66 12.04 14.29
C ALA A 108 14.46 12.69 13.16
N LEU A 109 13.76 13.11 12.11
CA LEU A 109 14.36 13.87 11.02
C LEU A 109 14.63 15.31 11.48
N MET A 110 15.85 15.77 11.24
CA MET A 110 16.30 17.13 11.55
C MET A 110 16.84 17.81 10.30
N ASN A 111 16.79 19.14 10.27
CA ASN A 111 17.39 19.98 9.21
C ASN A 111 16.92 19.64 7.77
N TYR A 112 15.70 19.13 7.65
CA TYR A 112 15.08 18.81 6.37
C TYR A 112 14.27 19.98 5.81
N ALA A 113 14.39 20.21 4.50
CA ALA A 113 13.72 21.31 3.79
C ALA A 113 12.68 20.81 2.79
N THR A 114 13.09 20.08 1.75
CA THR A 114 12.22 19.47 0.73
C THR A 114 13.07 18.51 -0.13
N GLY A 115 12.45 17.78 -1.08
CA GLY A 115 13.13 16.76 -1.90
C GLY A 115 13.33 15.44 -1.15
N ARG A 116 14.08 14.51 -1.74
CA ARG A 116 14.45 13.25 -1.08
C ARG A 116 15.53 13.54 -0.02
N PRO A 117 15.29 13.23 1.27
CA PRO A 117 16.24 13.56 2.34
C PRO A 117 17.62 12.87 2.23
N PHE A 118 17.66 11.58 1.88
CA PHE A 118 18.87 10.77 1.91
C PHE A 118 19.08 10.02 0.59
N ASP A 119 20.35 9.79 0.21
CA ASP A 119 20.70 9.01 -0.97
C ASP A 119 20.63 7.50 -0.69
N PRO A 120 19.66 6.76 -1.28
CA PRO A 120 19.51 5.33 -1.04
C PRO A 120 20.67 4.50 -1.61
N GLU A 121 21.50 5.04 -2.50
CA GLU A 121 22.69 4.32 -3.00
C GLU A 121 23.77 4.15 -1.91
N THR A 122 23.65 4.87 -0.79
CA THR A 122 24.57 4.79 0.35
C THR A 122 24.13 3.85 1.46
N PHE A 123 22.94 3.25 1.36
CA PHE A 123 22.36 2.44 2.43
C PHE A 123 23.01 1.05 2.54
N GLU A 124 23.23 0.60 3.77
CA GLU A 124 23.89 -0.67 4.07
C GLU A 124 22.91 -1.73 4.59
N ILE A 125 23.02 -2.96 4.10
CA ILE A 125 22.17 -4.07 4.52
C ILE A 125 22.38 -4.35 6.03
N GLY A 126 21.28 -4.46 6.77
CA GLY A 126 21.28 -4.68 8.22
C GLY A 126 21.40 -3.40 9.04
N SER A 127 21.55 -2.23 8.41
CA SER A 127 21.67 -0.95 9.09
C SER A 127 20.32 -0.47 9.64
N GLU A 128 20.23 -0.28 10.96
CA GLU A 128 19.09 0.38 11.60
C GLU A 128 19.03 1.88 11.24
N GLU A 129 20.20 2.54 11.13
CA GLU A 129 20.29 3.95 10.75
C GLU A 129 19.76 4.18 9.33
N ASP A 130 20.11 3.31 8.38
CA ASP A 130 19.60 3.43 7.01
C ASP A 130 18.14 3.00 6.90
N GLY A 131 17.65 2.17 7.82
CA GLY A 131 16.21 1.96 8.03
C GLY A 131 15.48 3.26 8.37
N TRP A 132 16.06 4.10 9.25
CA TRP A 132 15.53 5.44 9.53
C TRP A 132 15.59 6.35 8.30
N LYS A 133 16.72 6.38 7.59
CA LYS A 133 16.84 7.19 6.36
C LYS A 133 15.81 6.78 5.31
N TRP A 134 15.57 5.47 5.15
CA TRP A 134 14.55 4.93 4.28
C TRP A 134 13.15 5.43 4.64
N VAL A 135 12.74 5.37 5.92
CA VAL A 135 11.36 5.76 6.29
C VAL A 135 11.13 7.27 6.11
N TRP A 136 12.17 8.08 6.26
CA TRP A 136 12.09 9.52 5.95
C TRP A 136 12.04 9.79 4.45
N ASN A 137 12.77 9.03 3.63
CA ASN A 137 12.61 9.03 2.18
C ASN A 137 11.17 8.65 1.76
N TRP A 138 10.60 7.62 2.37
CA TRP A 138 9.19 7.22 2.18
C TRP A 138 8.21 8.33 2.56
N THR A 139 8.43 8.96 3.73
CA THR A 139 7.55 9.99 4.30
C THR A 139 7.50 11.23 3.41
N HIS A 140 8.63 11.59 2.81
CA HIS A 140 8.78 12.81 2.00
C HIS A 140 8.87 12.57 0.49
N ARG A 141 8.53 11.36 0.04
CA ARG A 141 8.46 11.03 -1.39
C ARG A 141 7.51 11.98 -2.14
N TRP A 142 7.72 12.10 -3.45
CA TRP A 142 6.96 13.00 -4.31
C TRP A 142 5.48 12.60 -4.42
N GLN A 143 4.59 13.47 -3.90
CA GLN A 143 3.13 13.25 -3.88
C GLN A 143 2.34 14.48 -4.40
N TYR A 144 3.05 15.49 -4.93
CA TYR A 144 2.48 16.78 -5.31
C TYR A 144 1.63 17.41 -4.18
N THR A 145 0.39 17.83 -4.46
CA THR A 145 -0.55 18.38 -3.48
C THR A 145 -1.17 17.31 -2.57
N GLY A 146 -1.01 16.03 -2.91
CA GLY A 146 -1.66 14.89 -2.25
C GLY A 146 -2.81 14.30 -3.08
N LEU A 147 -3.14 13.04 -2.79
CA LEU A 147 -4.13 12.26 -3.52
C LEU A 147 -5.56 12.66 -3.14
N LYS A 148 -6.42 12.86 -4.15
CA LYS A 148 -7.88 12.92 -4.00
C LYS A 148 -8.54 11.80 -4.80
N ILE A 149 -9.42 11.06 -4.16
CA ILE A 149 -10.16 9.94 -4.74
C ILE A 149 -11.65 10.26 -4.64
N ALA A 150 -12.35 10.20 -5.77
CA ALA A 150 -13.78 10.42 -5.81
C ALA A 150 -14.53 9.29 -5.10
N GLU A 151 -14.10 8.05 -5.33
CA GLU A 151 -14.73 6.85 -4.77
C GLU A 151 -13.68 5.76 -4.50
N VAL A 152 -13.48 5.46 -3.23
CA VAL A 152 -12.75 4.28 -2.76
C VAL A 152 -13.77 3.22 -2.42
N HIS A 153 -13.55 1.98 -2.87
CA HIS A 153 -14.28 0.84 -2.32
C HIS A 153 -13.41 0.11 -1.30
N TRP A 154 -14.04 -0.51 -0.30
CA TRP A 154 -13.44 -1.59 0.48
C TRP A 154 -14.33 -2.82 0.26
N VAL A 155 -13.81 -3.84 -0.40
CA VAL A 155 -14.56 -5.04 -0.79
C VAL A 155 -14.02 -6.22 0.01
N TRP A 156 -14.87 -6.81 0.85
CA TRP A 156 -14.53 -8.02 1.59
C TRP A 156 -14.70 -9.21 0.68
N VAL A 157 -13.60 -9.93 0.48
CA VAL A 157 -13.56 -11.11 -0.38
C VAL A 157 -13.21 -12.32 0.47
N ARG A 158 -13.93 -13.42 0.24
CA ARG A 158 -13.62 -14.74 0.80
C ARG A 158 -13.18 -15.66 -0.31
N GLU A 159 -12.25 -16.53 0.04
CA GLU A 159 -11.75 -17.57 -0.86
C GLU A 159 -12.89 -18.46 -1.37
N GLY A 160 -12.86 -18.74 -2.67
CA GLY A 160 -13.84 -19.56 -3.36
C GLY A 160 -15.22 -18.90 -3.57
N GLY A 161 -16.05 -19.60 -4.35
CA GLY A 161 -17.38 -19.14 -4.73
C GLY A 161 -17.38 -18.05 -5.80
N SER A 162 -18.47 -17.29 -5.87
CA SER A 162 -18.68 -16.22 -6.85
C SER A 162 -19.32 -15.01 -6.18
N HIS A 163 -19.16 -13.85 -6.81
CA HIS A 163 -19.78 -12.58 -6.44
C HIS A 163 -20.74 -12.05 -7.51
N ASP A 164 -21.09 -12.85 -8.53
CA ASP A 164 -21.96 -12.44 -9.64
C ASP A 164 -23.31 -11.87 -9.17
N ASP A 165 -23.87 -12.44 -8.10
CA ASP A 165 -25.15 -12.03 -7.51
C ASP A 165 -25.00 -10.92 -6.44
N HIS A 166 -23.77 -10.49 -6.11
CA HIS A 166 -23.56 -9.43 -5.12
C HIS A 166 -24.03 -8.08 -5.68
N ALA A 167 -24.67 -7.26 -4.83
CA ALA A 167 -25.33 -6.02 -5.25
C ALA A 167 -24.42 -5.07 -6.08
N VAL A 168 -23.13 -5.00 -5.74
CA VAL A 168 -22.12 -4.19 -6.45
C VAL A 168 -22.02 -4.50 -7.95
N MET A 169 -22.31 -5.75 -8.36
CA MET A 169 -22.24 -6.17 -9.77
C MET A 169 -23.38 -5.59 -10.61
N SER A 170 -24.49 -5.23 -9.97
CA SER A 170 -25.64 -4.58 -10.61
C SER A 170 -25.71 -3.06 -10.38
N GLU A 171 -24.93 -2.57 -9.42
CA GLU A 171 -24.96 -1.17 -9.00
C GLU A 171 -24.61 -0.21 -10.15
N GLY A 172 -25.34 0.89 -10.24
CA GLY A 172 -25.15 1.91 -11.28
C GLY A 172 -25.34 1.38 -12.71
N GLY A 173 -26.15 0.32 -12.89
CA GLY A 173 -26.34 -0.33 -14.18
C GLY A 173 -25.18 -1.26 -14.56
N GLY A 174 -24.53 -1.86 -13.56
CA GLY A 174 -23.37 -2.75 -13.76
C GLY A 174 -22.07 -2.02 -14.04
N LYS A 175 -21.96 -0.73 -13.70
CA LYS A 175 -20.78 0.11 -14.00
C LYS A 175 -19.48 -0.43 -13.37
N TYR A 176 -19.57 -1.32 -12.38
CA TYR A 176 -18.42 -1.93 -11.70
C TYR A 176 -18.06 -3.33 -12.19
N ALA A 177 -18.97 -4.02 -12.89
CA ALA A 177 -18.84 -5.45 -13.16
C ALA A 177 -17.54 -5.79 -13.92
N ASP A 178 -17.16 -4.95 -14.88
CA ASP A 178 -15.96 -5.14 -15.72
C ASP A 178 -14.63 -5.13 -14.94
N PHE A 179 -14.62 -4.63 -13.70
CA PHE A 179 -13.42 -4.54 -12.86
C PHE A 179 -13.25 -5.76 -11.93
N TYR A 180 -14.26 -6.61 -11.81
CA TYR A 180 -14.24 -7.82 -10.99
C TYR A 180 -14.48 -9.02 -11.91
N ARG A 181 -13.40 -9.56 -12.47
CA ARG A 181 -13.42 -10.66 -13.47
C ARG A 181 -13.01 -12.01 -12.89
N GLY A 182 -12.73 -12.05 -11.59
CA GLY A 182 -12.29 -13.26 -10.89
C GLY A 182 -13.44 -14.01 -10.24
N GLN A 183 -13.08 -15.03 -9.48
CA GLN A 183 -13.96 -15.71 -8.54
C GLN A 183 -13.88 -15.03 -7.15
N GLY A 184 -14.28 -15.73 -6.10
CA GLY A 184 -14.29 -15.22 -4.73
C GLY A 184 -15.65 -14.66 -4.36
N THR A 185 -16.03 -14.84 -3.10
CA THR A 185 -17.34 -14.43 -2.58
C THR A 185 -17.24 -13.06 -1.95
N PHE A 186 -18.08 -12.11 -2.39
CA PHE A 186 -18.14 -10.77 -1.78
C PHE A 186 -19.12 -10.79 -0.61
N GLU A 187 -18.63 -10.43 0.58
CA GLU A 187 -19.48 -10.34 1.79
C GLU A 187 -20.04 -8.94 2.01
N ARG A 188 -19.24 -7.92 1.67
CA ARG A 188 -19.58 -6.52 1.93
C ARG A 188 -18.78 -5.61 1.03
N VAL A 189 -19.38 -4.48 0.68
CA VAL A 189 -18.70 -3.36 0.01
C VAL A 189 -19.01 -2.08 0.77
N LEU A 190 -17.96 -1.39 1.23
CA LEU A 190 -18.05 0.01 1.62
C LEU A 190 -17.63 0.89 0.46
N ALA A 191 -18.19 2.09 0.34
CA ALA A 191 -17.74 3.08 -0.62
C ALA A 191 -17.70 4.48 -0.01
N GLY A 192 -16.77 5.31 -0.47
CA GLY A 192 -16.79 6.74 -0.17
C GLY A 192 -15.53 7.49 -0.59
N PRO A 193 -15.52 8.83 -0.42
CA PRO A 193 -14.44 9.67 -0.89
C PRO A 193 -13.23 9.64 0.06
N TYR A 194 -12.06 9.95 -0.50
CA TYR A 194 -10.83 10.13 0.25
C TYR A 194 -10.07 11.36 -0.27
N GLN A 195 -9.42 12.10 0.63
CA GLN A 195 -8.46 13.13 0.24
C GLN A 195 -7.34 13.26 1.27
N ARG A 196 -6.09 13.30 0.80
CA ARG A 196 -4.94 13.80 1.56
C ARG A 196 -4.43 15.07 0.92
N VAL A 197 -4.07 16.05 1.75
CA VAL A 197 -3.44 17.29 1.32
C VAL A 197 -2.11 17.48 2.04
N ILE A 198 -1.03 17.58 1.26
CA ILE A 198 0.32 17.84 1.76
C ILE A 198 0.51 19.36 1.95
N MET A 199 0.88 19.73 3.17
CA MET A 199 0.88 21.11 3.68
C MET A 199 2.29 21.69 3.84
N ALA A 200 3.30 20.86 4.02
CA ALA A 200 4.70 21.26 4.22
C ALA A 200 5.65 20.53 3.26
N HIS A 201 6.88 21.03 3.13
CA HIS A 201 7.96 20.42 2.35
C HIS A 201 7.65 20.21 0.85
N ARG A 202 6.76 21.03 0.30
CA ARG A 202 6.27 20.96 -1.09
C ARG A 202 7.26 21.59 -2.08
N ALA A 203 7.96 20.76 -2.84
CA ALA A 203 8.94 21.21 -3.84
C ALA A 203 8.34 22.03 -5.00
N ASP A 204 7.04 21.91 -5.26
CA ASP A 204 6.32 22.66 -6.30
C ASP A 204 5.97 24.11 -5.93
N ILE A 205 6.17 24.51 -4.68
CA ILE A 205 5.94 25.90 -4.22
C ILE A 205 7.19 26.49 -3.58
N PRO A 206 8.33 26.57 -4.30
CA PRO A 206 9.63 26.92 -3.73
C PRO A 206 9.73 28.37 -3.23
N GLU A 207 8.84 29.25 -3.67
CA GLU A 207 8.79 30.66 -3.22
C GLU A 207 8.07 30.83 -1.88
N SER A 208 7.39 29.80 -1.40
CA SER A 208 6.71 29.85 -0.10
C SER A 208 7.70 29.75 1.05
N GLU A 209 7.42 30.48 2.13
CA GLU A 209 8.23 30.38 3.35
C GLU A 209 8.15 28.94 3.90
N GLY A 210 9.30 28.25 3.91
CA GLY A 210 9.42 26.88 4.39
C GLY A 210 8.81 25.80 3.49
N PHE A 211 8.60 26.05 2.19
CA PHE A 211 7.97 25.08 1.26
C PHE A 211 6.57 24.65 1.73
N ALA A 212 5.84 25.57 2.36
CA ALA A 212 4.59 25.28 3.04
C ALA A 212 3.41 26.00 2.39
N MET A 213 2.28 25.31 2.32
CA MET A 213 1.01 25.87 1.89
C MET A 213 0.69 27.11 2.74
N ASN A 214 0.29 28.21 2.10
CA ASN A 214 -0.04 29.46 2.78
C ASN A 214 1.10 29.94 3.72
N ASN A 215 2.36 29.76 3.30
CA ASN A 215 3.58 30.13 4.06
C ASN A 215 3.60 29.56 5.49
N GLY A 216 3.04 28.35 5.69
CA GLY A 216 2.97 27.72 7.00
C GLY A 216 2.08 28.45 8.01
N GLN A 217 1.13 29.28 7.54
CA GLN A 217 0.23 30.06 8.41
C GLN A 217 -1.15 29.42 8.53
N GLY A 218 -1.80 29.68 9.67
CA GLY A 218 -3.18 29.27 9.92
C GLY A 218 -3.35 27.75 9.88
N PHE A 219 -4.16 27.26 8.93
CA PHE A 219 -4.55 25.85 8.85
C PHE A 219 -3.41 24.90 8.41
N ALA A 220 -2.34 25.46 7.83
CA ALA A 220 -1.13 24.76 7.43
C ALA A 220 -0.01 24.83 8.48
N LYS A 221 -0.18 25.63 9.54
CA LYS A 221 0.87 25.83 10.55
C LYS A 221 1.24 24.52 11.23
N ASN A 222 2.54 24.22 11.25
CA ASN A 222 3.14 23.01 11.86
C ASN A 222 2.46 21.71 11.40
N THR A 223 1.91 21.68 10.19
CA THR A 223 1.14 20.57 9.67
C THR A 223 1.89 19.96 8.49
N HIS A 224 2.18 18.66 8.55
CA HIS A 224 2.73 17.95 7.40
C HIS A 224 1.61 17.63 6.40
N PHE A 225 0.53 17.00 6.86
CA PHE A 225 -0.63 16.75 6.02
C PHE A 225 -1.94 16.71 6.80
N ARG A 226 -3.04 16.85 6.05
CA ARG A 226 -4.40 16.55 6.52
C ARG A 226 -5.02 15.50 5.62
N GLU A 227 -5.82 14.63 6.22
CA GLU A 227 -6.45 13.52 5.52
C GLU A 227 -7.90 13.36 5.94
N TYR A 228 -8.78 13.21 4.97
CA TYR A 228 -10.21 12.98 5.14
C TYR A 228 -10.59 11.66 4.47
N THR A 229 -11.32 10.81 5.20
CA THR A 229 -11.97 9.61 4.65
C THR A 229 -13.45 9.69 4.97
N GLY A 230 -14.31 9.55 3.98
CA GLY A 230 -15.77 9.50 4.17
C GLY A 230 -16.36 8.19 3.68
N PHE A 231 -17.53 7.86 4.18
CA PHE A 231 -18.31 6.70 3.75
C PHE A 231 -19.69 7.16 3.28
N THR A 232 -20.05 6.80 2.05
CA THR A 232 -21.35 7.09 1.43
C THR A 232 -22.22 5.85 1.26
N SER A 233 -21.65 4.66 1.38
CA SER A 233 -22.37 3.38 1.27
C SER A 233 -21.70 2.29 2.12
N PRO A 234 -22.45 1.32 2.67
CA PRO A 234 -23.92 1.19 2.63
C PRO A 234 -24.63 2.05 3.66
N PHE A 235 -25.96 2.00 3.68
CA PHE A 235 -26.82 2.90 4.47
C PHE A 235 -26.48 2.95 5.97
N ASP A 236 -26.03 1.84 6.55
CA ASP A 236 -25.70 1.72 7.97
C ASP A 236 -24.42 2.46 8.38
N ILE A 237 -23.51 2.75 7.45
CA ILE A 237 -22.28 3.53 7.70
C ILE A 237 -22.29 4.89 6.99
N ALA A 238 -23.19 5.12 6.04
CA ALA A 238 -23.28 6.33 5.24
C ALA A 238 -23.31 7.60 6.11
N GLY A 239 -22.42 8.53 5.80
CA GLY A 239 -22.18 9.76 6.57
C GLY A 239 -21.06 9.63 7.62
N THR A 240 -20.52 8.43 7.86
CA THR A 240 -19.33 8.27 8.71
C THR A 240 -18.14 8.93 8.05
N ALA A 241 -17.34 9.65 8.83
CA ALA A 241 -16.15 10.32 8.34
C ALA A 241 -15.02 10.31 9.37
N PHE A 242 -13.79 10.26 8.87
CA PHE A 242 -12.55 10.31 9.62
C PHE A 242 -11.72 11.49 9.14
N LEU A 243 -11.09 12.18 10.08
CA LEU A 243 -10.13 13.23 9.82
C LEU A 243 -8.85 12.95 10.59
N ILE A 244 -7.70 12.99 9.90
CA ILE A 244 -6.37 12.86 10.49
C ILE A 244 -5.58 14.13 10.19
N LEU A 245 -4.93 14.67 11.23
CA LEU A 245 -3.98 15.76 11.16
C LEU A 245 -2.61 15.23 11.59
N ARG A 246 -1.67 15.16 10.64
CA ARG A 246 -0.27 14.85 10.95
C ARG A 246 0.53 16.13 11.10
N TYR A 247 1.23 16.23 12.22
CA TYR A 247 2.11 17.35 12.52
C TYR A 247 3.44 17.22 11.80
N ASP A 248 4.05 18.37 11.51
CA ASP A 248 5.38 18.46 10.90
C ASP A 248 6.49 18.02 11.89
N ASP A 249 6.27 18.29 13.18
CA ASP A 249 7.09 17.74 14.25
C ASP A 249 6.84 16.23 14.38
N ALA A 250 7.83 15.43 13.97
CA ALA A 250 7.84 13.97 14.05
C ALA A 250 7.50 13.42 15.44
N ARG A 251 7.83 14.15 16.50
CA ARG A 251 7.62 13.74 17.91
C ARG A 251 6.19 13.96 18.37
N LYS A 252 5.45 14.82 17.69
CA LYS A 252 4.07 15.12 18.03
C LYS A 252 3.11 14.07 17.47
N ALA A 253 2.24 13.56 18.34
CA ALA A 253 1.19 12.62 17.94
C ALA A 253 0.15 13.28 17.03
N ASP A 254 -0.34 12.52 16.05
CA ASP A 254 -1.44 12.96 15.18
C ASP A 254 -2.68 13.27 16.03
N ASP A 255 -3.45 14.27 15.59
CA ASP A 255 -4.83 14.39 16.03
C ASP A 255 -5.74 13.65 15.05
N SER A 256 -6.73 12.94 15.57
CA SER A 256 -7.68 12.19 14.75
C SER A 256 -9.10 12.29 15.29
N TRP A 257 -10.07 12.38 14.40
CA TRP A 257 -11.49 12.48 14.75
C TRP A 257 -12.33 11.54 13.89
N ALA A 258 -13.35 10.94 14.49
CA ALA A 258 -14.43 10.23 13.81
C ALA A 258 -15.74 10.97 14.04
N TYR A 259 -16.52 11.13 12.99
CA TYR A 259 -17.94 11.41 13.06
C TYR A 259 -18.71 10.14 12.73
N ILE A 260 -19.61 9.74 13.63
CA ILE A 260 -20.48 8.57 13.46
C ILE A 260 -21.94 9.05 13.47
N PRO A 261 -22.69 8.92 12.36
CA PRO A 261 -24.05 9.46 12.22
C PRO A 261 -25.03 9.00 13.29
N SER A 262 -24.97 7.73 13.70
CA SER A 262 -25.84 7.17 14.75
C SER A 262 -25.62 7.83 16.11
N LEU A 263 -24.43 8.39 16.36
CA LEU A 263 -24.09 9.11 17.57
C LEU A 263 -24.26 10.63 17.45
N ARG A 264 -24.38 11.15 16.21
CA ARG A 264 -24.46 12.59 15.87
C ARG A 264 -23.39 13.43 16.57
N ARG A 265 -22.21 12.88 16.77
CA ARG A 265 -21.12 13.50 17.53
C ARG A 265 -19.78 13.21 16.88
N VAL A 266 -18.92 14.20 16.89
CA VAL A 266 -17.49 14.04 16.60
C VAL A 266 -16.79 13.56 17.87
N ARG A 267 -15.96 12.52 17.75
CA ARG A 267 -15.12 12.02 18.84
C ARG A 267 -13.66 12.00 18.39
N ARG A 268 -12.76 12.28 19.33
CA ARG A 268 -11.32 12.07 19.12
C ARG A 268 -11.04 10.57 19.12
N ILE A 269 -10.22 10.11 18.18
CA ILE A 269 -9.76 8.72 18.09
C ILE A 269 -8.35 8.64 18.68
N SER A 270 -8.11 7.64 19.54
CA SER A 270 -6.79 7.40 20.12
C SER A 270 -5.80 6.89 19.07
N VAL A 271 -4.52 7.17 19.28
CA VAL A 271 -3.42 6.65 18.45
C VAL A 271 -3.34 5.13 18.50
N GLU A 272 -3.77 4.48 19.59
CA GLU A 272 -3.77 3.02 19.75
C GLU A 272 -4.77 2.32 18.81
N VAL A 273 -5.91 2.96 18.52
CA VAL A 273 -6.93 2.44 17.59
C VAL A 273 -6.42 2.39 16.15
N LYS A 274 -5.29 3.03 15.83
CA LYS A 274 -4.72 2.96 14.47
C LYS A 274 -4.23 1.58 14.08
N SER A 275 -3.85 0.77 15.08
CA SER A 275 -3.44 -0.61 14.88
C SER A 275 -4.60 -1.60 14.83
N ASP A 276 -5.84 -1.13 15.06
CA ASP A 276 -7.05 -1.95 14.90
C ASP A 276 -7.50 -2.02 13.44
N SER A 277 -8.29 -3.05 13.13
CA SER A 277 -8.98 -3.20 11.85
C SER A 277 -9.88 -1.99 11.55
N LEU A 278 -9.72 -1.39 10.36
CA LEU A 278 -10.61 -0.34 9.90
C LEU A 278 -11.97 -0.94 9.54
N LEU A 279 -12.99 -0.69 10.37
CA LEU A 279 -14.40 -1.07 10.11
C LEU A 279 -14.59 -2.55 9.71
N GLY A 280 -13.76 -3.44 10.24
CA GLY A 280 -13.81 -4.88 9.97
C GLY A 280 -13.02 -5.33 8.73
N THR A 281 -12.33 -4.42 8.04
CA THR A 281 -11.42 -4.77 6.93
C THR A 281 -10.19 -5.51 7.45
N ASP A 282 -9.45 -6.15 6.57
CA ASP A 282 -8.19 -6.78 6.94
C ASP A 282 -7.04 -5.76 7.04
N HIS A 283 -7.30 -4.46 6.81
CA HIS A 283 -6.34 -3.36 6.98
C HIS A 283 -6.42 -2.74 8.38
N THR A 284 -5.26 -2.33 8.91
CA THR A 284 -5.18 -1.29 9.93
C THR A 284 -5.14 0.09 9.28
N LEU A 285 -5.35 1.16 10.06
CA LEU A 285 -5.20 2.54 9.56
C LEU A 285 -3.76 2.86 9.15
N GLU A 286 -2.78 2.10 9.64
CA GLU A 286 -1.36 2.26 9.34
C GLU A 286 -0.92 1.50 8.07
N ASP A 287 -1.78 0.66 7.50
CA ASP A 287 -1.42 -0.19 6.36
C ASP A 287 -1.60 0.49 4.99
N PHE A 288 -2.39 1.57 4.91
CA PHE A 288 -2.62 2.27 3.66
C PHE A 288 -1.31 2.82 3.06
N TYR A 289 -1.22 2.85 1.73
CA TYR A 289 0.01 3.13 0.99
C TYR A 289 1.17 2.16 1.27
N GLY A 290 0.98 1.06 2.01
CA GLY A 290 2.05 0.18 2.47
C GLY A 290 2.55 0.56 3.88
N PHE A 291 2.62 1.85 4.17
CA PHE A 291 2.83 2.39 5.52
C PHE A 291 2.30 3.82 5.66
N ASN A 292 1.39 4.03 6.61
CA ASN A 292 0.82 5.31 7.00
C ASN A 292 0.99 5.65 8.49
N GLY A 293 1.70 4.81 9.24
CA GLY A 293 2.01 5.05 10.65
C GLY A 293 2.95 6.23 10.87
N ARG A 294 3.34 6.45 12.13
CA ARG A 294 4.33 7.48 12.49
C ARG A 294 5.72 6.84 12.57
N PRO A 295 6.75 7.35 11.86
CA PRO A 295 8.07 6.73 11.82
C PRO A 295 8.65 6.38 13.21
N LEU A 296 8.54 7.30 14.17
CA LEU A 296 9.06 7.15 15.53
C LEU A 296 8.36 6.08 16.39
N GLU A 297 7.23 5.54 15.93
CA GLU A 297 6.48 4.52 16.67
C GLU A 297 6.95 3.09 16.37
N HIS A 298 7.92 2.95 15.46
CA HIS A 298 8.46 1.67 15.00
C HIS A 298 10.00 1.73 15.01
N LYS A 299 10.65 0.56 14.92
CA LYS A 299 12.05 0.47 14.51
C LYS A 299 12.16 -0.03 13.07
N TRP A 300 13.29 0.25 12.45
CA TRP A 300 13.52 0.03 11.03
C TRP A 300 14.87 -0.62 10.83
N GLU A 301 14.98 -1.50 9.85
CA GLU A 301 16.24 -2.13 9.45
C GLU A 301 16.24 -2.29 7.93
N TYR A 302 17.23 -1.71 7.26
CA TYR A 302 17.35 -1.81 5.81
C TYR A 302 17.77 -3.24 5.40
N ARG A 303 17.06 -3.82 4.42
CA ARG A 303 17.28 -5.21 3.97
C ARG A 303 17.88 -5.31 2.58
N GLY A 304 18.32 -4.19 2.00
CA GLY A 304 18.93 -4.15 0.68
C GLY A 304 17.92 -3.92 -0.43
N THR A 305 18.28 -4.36 -1.64
CA THR A 305 17.44 -4.20 -2.83
C THR A 305 17.15 -5.53 -3.50
N ALA A 306 16.00 -5.62 -4.16
CA ALA A 306 15.64 -6.74 -5.01
C ALA A 306 14.96 -6.25 -6.28
N LYS A 307 15.10 -7.01 -7.38
CA LYS A 307 14.30 -6.81 -8.59
C LYS A 307 12.95 -7.48 -8.38
N ILE A 308 11.87 -6.74 -8.46
CA ILE A 308 10.52 -7.21 -8.15
C ILE A 308 9.56 -6.85 -9.28
N LEU A 309 8.72 -7.79 -9.70
CA LEU A 309 7.65 -7.59 -10.66
C LEU A 309 6.43 -6.96 -9.97
N ALA A 310 5.96 -5.82 -10.46
CA ALA A 310 4.79 -5.14 -9.94
C ALA A 310 4.01 -4.41 -11.03
N VAL A 311 2.73 -4.14 -10.79
CA VAL A 311 1.91 -3.25 -11.62
C VAL A 311 2.28 -1.80 -11.31
N ALA A 312 3.41 -1.36 -11.86
CA ALA A 312 4.01 -0.04 -11.61
C ALA A 312 3.48 1.07 -12.52
N ARG A 313 3.00 0.68 -13.71
CA ARG A 313 2.41 1.57 -14.71
C ARG A 313 1.34 0.77 -15.43
N SER A 314 0.22 0.59 -14.76
CA SER A 314 -0.98 -0.07 -15.28
C SER A 314 -1.30 0.41 -16.69
N ARG A 315 -1.92 -0.43 -17.52
CA ARG A 315 -2.51 -0.03 -18.83
C ARG A 315 -3.98 0.37 -18.75
N TYR A 316 -4.56 0.33 -17.55
CA TYR A 316 -5.94 0.68 -17.28
C TYR A 316 -6.04 1.95 -16.43
N PRO A 317 -7.10 2.75 -16.59
CA PRO A 317 -7.36 3.86 -15.69
C PRO A 317 -7.72 3.39 -14.27
N GLU A 318 -8.39 2.23 -14.18
CA GLU A 318 -8.89 1.65 -12.93
C GLU A 318 -8.43 0.20 -12.82
N THR A 319 -8.13 -0.26 -11.60
CA THR A 319 -7.70 -1.64 -11.36
C THR A 319 -8.77 -2.65 -11.77
N ILE A 320 -8.33 -3.73 -12.43
CA ILE A 320 -9.14 -4.89 -12.78
C ILE A 320 -8.59 -6.09 -12.00
N TYR A 321 -9.47 -6.79 -11.30
CA TYR A 321 -9.12 -7.99 -10.53
C TYR A 321 -9.58 -9.26 -11.23
N TYR A 322 -8.80 -10.33 -11.14
CA TYR A 322 -9.15 -11.65 -11.66
C TYR A 322 -8.57 -12.80 -10.81
N GLY A 323 -8.67 -14.02 -11.34
CA GLY A 323 -8.10 -15.22 -10.74
C GLY A 323 -9.08 -15.96 -9.81
N PRO A 324 -8.63 -17.09 -9.22
CA PRO A 324 -9.47 -18.01 -8.45
C PRO A 324 -10.14 -17.41 -7.22
N ASN A 325 -9.59 -16.31 -6.70
CA ASN A 325 -10.13 -15.61 -5.54
C ASN A 325 -10.41 -14.12 -5.83
N GLY A 326 -10.23 -13.67 -7.07
CA GLY A 326 -10.41 -12.25 -7.42
C GLY A 326 -9.40 -11.31 -6.75
N TRP A 327 -8.23 -11.82 -6.34
CA TRP A 327 -7.20 -11.02 -5.67
C TRP A 327 -6.10 -10.53 -6.62
N ALA A 328 -5.92 -11.20 -7.76
CA ALA A 328 -4.83 -10.93 -8.67
C ALA A 328 -5.12 -9.69 -9.53
N PRO A 329 -4.12 -8.84 -9.80
CA PRO A 329 -4.22 -7.82 -10.83
C PRO A 329 -4.30 -8.44 -12.23
N TYR A 330 -5.23 -7.98 -13.05
CA TYR A 330 -5.23 -8.24 -14.49
C TYR A 330 -4.57 -7.07 -15.23
N ASP A 331 -3.23 -7.06 -15.26
CA ASP A 331 -2.46 -5.92 -15.80
C ASP A 331 -1.04 -6.31 -16.24
N ASP A 332 -0.34 -5.33 -16.82
CA ASP A 332 1.05 -5.42 -17.19
C ASP A 332 1.96 -5.29 -15.96
N HIS A 333 2.99 -6.14 -15.90
CA HIS A 333 3.94 -6.21 -14.80
C HIS A 333 5.30 -5.69 -15.25
N ALA A 334 5.84 -4.75 -14.49
CA ALA A 334 7.15 -4.18 -14.72
C ALA A 334 8.15 -4.70 -13.70
N LEU A 335 9.35 -5.04 -14.16
CA LEU A 335 10.46 -5.39 -13.28
C LEU A 335 11.09 -4.11 -12.74
N ARG A 336 11.04 -3.92 -11.41
CA ARG A 336 11.47 -2.72 -10.72
C ARG A 336 12.57 -3.04 -9.72
N LEU A 337 13.57 -2.18 -9.60
CA LEU A 337 14.51 -2.25 -8.49
C LEU A 337 13.86 -1.61 -7.27
N MET A 338 13.63 -2.42 -6.22
CA MET A 338 12.97 -1.99 -5.00
C MET A 338 13.90 -2.09 -3.81
N ASP A 339 13.87 -1.07 -2.96
CA ASP A 339 14.39 -1.09 -1.60
C ASP A 339 13.46 -1.94 -0.72
N VAL A 340 14.05 -2.78 0.13
CA VAL A 340 13.34 -3.61 1.11
C VAL A 340 13.72 -3.16 2.51
N VAL A 341 12.73 -2.92 3.35
CA VAL A 341 12.94 -2.59 4.77
C VAL A 341 12.16 -3.56 5.64
N LYS A 342 12.71 -3.89 6.81
CA LYS A 342 11.98 -4.59 7.88
C LYS A 342 11.59 -3.56 8.94
N MET A 343 10.29 -3.49 9.21
CA MET A 343 9.66 -2.68 10.25
C MET A 343 9.39 -3.56 11.47
N TYR A 344 9.71 -3.04 12.66
CA TYR A 344 9.39 -3.64 13.95
C TYR A 344 8.38 -2.73 14.67
N PRO A 345 7.07 -3.03 14.56
CA PRO A 345 6.05 -2.11 15.01
C PRO A 345 5.92 -2.02 16.53
N GLY A 346 5.54 -0.85 17.05
CA GLY A 346 5.26 -0.66 18.48
C GLY A 346 6.50 -0.57 19.37
N VAL A 347 7.66 -1.09 18.93
CA VAL A 347 8.91 -1.11 19.71
C VAL A 347 9.36 0.29 20.12
N GLY A 348 9.16 1.31 19.29
CA GLY A 348 9.50 2.71 19.61
C GLY A 348 8.66 3.33 20.73
N THR A 349 7.53 2.70 21.09
CA THR A 349 6.60 3.22 22.11
C THR A 349 6.26 2.21 23.21
N GLY A 350 6.78 0.98 23.13
CA GLY A 350 6.42 -0.13 24.03
C GLY A 350 4.95 -0.57 23.93
N ARG A 351 4.25 -0.17 22.86
CA ARG A 351 2.83 -0.52 22.64
C ARG A 351 2.71 -1.91 22.03
N ASN A 352 1.65 -2.62 22.42
CA ASN A 352 1.26 -3.85 21.76
C ASN A 352 0.77 -3.51 20.35
N HIS A 353 1.43 -4.11 19.36
CA HIS A 353 1.05 -4.03 17.96
C HIS A 353 0.68 -5.44 17.47
N PRO A 354 -0.35 -5.62 16.63
CA PRO A 354 -0.78 -6.94 16.18
C PRO A 354 0.32 -7.66 15.37
N TYR A 355 1.10 -6.93 14.58
CA TYR A 355 2.23 -7.48 13.82
C TYR A 355 3.52 -7.50 14.67
N SER A 356 4.27 -8.60 14.64
CA SER A 356 5.62 -8.66 15.21
C SER A 356 6.64 -7.96 14.31
N ASN A 357 6.52 -8.15 13.00
CA ASN A 357 7.33 -7.48 12.00
C ASN A 357 6.59 -7.39 10.65
N LYS A 358 7.04 -6.45 9.81
CA LYS A 358 6.49 -6.21 8.47
C LYS A 358 7.64 -5.88 7.52
N PHE A 359 7.66 -6.48 6.33
CA PHE A 359 8.54 -6.07 5.25
C PHE A 359 7.77 -5.16 4.29
N ILE A 360 8.45 -4.14 3.76
CA ILE A 360 7.87 -3.17 2.82
C ILE A 360 8.83 -3.01 1.64
N TYR A 361 8.27 -3.07 0.43
CA TYR A 361 9.00 -2.96 -0.83
C TYR A 361 8.66 -1.65 -1.53
N THR A 362 9.66 -0.78 -1.69
CA THR A 362 9.50 0.53 -2.36
C THR A 362 10.40 0.66 -3.58
N ASP A 363 9.85 1.10 -4.70
CA ASP A 363 10.59 1.35 -5.93
C ASP A 363 11.61 2.48 -5.78
N ARG A 364 12.86 2.24 -6.21
CA ARG A 364 13.98 3.17 -6.00
C ARG A 364 13.88 4.45 -6.85
N GLN A 365 13.18 4.40 -7.97
CA GLN A 365 12.97 5.56 -8.84
C GLN A 365 11.91 6.51 -8.25
N SER A 366 10.74 5.99 -7.91
CA SER A 366 9.57 6.76 -7.47
C SER A 366 9.47 6.95 -5.95
N GLY A 367 10.09 6.06 -5.16
CA GLY A 367 9.96 6.01 -3.70
C GLY A 367 8.64 5.41 -3.22
N GLU A 368 7.88 4.77 -4.11
CA GLU A 368 6.53 4.28 -3.84
C GLU A 368 6.48 2.78 -3.53
N ALA A 369 5.53 2.36 -2.69
CA ALA A 369 5.38 0.97 -2.27
C ALA A 369 4.53 0.15 -3.24
N TYR A 370 4.88 -1.13 -3.38
CA TYR A 370 4.18 -2.11 -4.25
C TYR A 370 3.80 -3.39 -3.52
N TYR A 371 4.62 -3.84 -2.58
CA TYR A 371 4.31 -5.00 -1.76
C TYR A 371 4.63 -4.72 -0.29
N ALA A 372 3.90 -5.41 0.57
CA ALA A 372 4.29 -5.58 1.96
C ALA A 372 3.78 -6.93 2.47
N ASN A 373 4.37 -7.41 3.56
CA ASN A 373 3.99 -8.67 4.20
C ASN A 373 4.26 -8.55 5.70
N SER A 374 3.33 -9.05 6.51
CA SER A 374 3.39 -8.96 7.97
C SER A 374 3.25 -10.32 8.62
N PHE A 375 3.88 -10.42 9.78
CA PHE A 375 3.92 -11.61 10.60
C PHE A 375 3.26 -11.32 11.94
N ASP A 376 2.53 -12.30 12.46
CA ASP A 376 1.89 -12.20 13.78
C ASP A 376 2.90 -12.30 14.93
N GLN A 377 2.41 -12.24 16.17
CA GLN A 377 3.24 -12.36 17.37
C GLN A 377 3.83 -13.76 17.60
N ALA A 378 3.33 -14.79 16.92
CA ALA A 378 3.93 -16.13 16.91
C ALA A 378 5.07 -16.25 15.87
N GLY A 379 5.23 -15.24 15.01
CA GLY A 379 6.25 -15.22 13.95
C GLY A 379 5.77 -15.84 12.65
N GLU A 380 4.48 -16.15 12.54
CA GLU A 380 3.88 -16.77 11.36
C GLU A 380 3.37 -15.71 10.40
N LEU A 381 3.45 -15.99 9.10
CA LEU A 381 2.90 -15.12 8.05
C LEU A 381 1.41 -14.92 8.32
N TRP A 382 1.01 -13.65 8.35
CA TRP A 382 -0.39 -13.30 8.58
C TRP A 382 -1.02 -12.61 7.39
N LYS A 383 -0.43 -11.51 6.91
CA LYS A 383 -1.04 -10.72 5.85
C LYS A 383 -0.05 -10.28 4.80
N VAL A 384 -0.53 -10.23 3.56
CA VAL A 384 0.23 -9.74 2.40
C VAL A 384 -0.55 -8.61 1.73
N TRP A 385 0.17 -7.58 1.27
CA TRP A 385 -0.38 -6.44 0.55
C TRP A 385 0.18 -6.35 -0.86
N GLN A 386 -0.69 -5.99 -1.80
CA GLN A 386 -0.36 -5.71 -3.19
C GLN A 386 -0.89 -4.33 -3.55
N ILE A 387 -0.04 -3.44 -4.03
CA ILE A 387 -0.39 -2.07 -4.39
C ILE A 387 -0.17 -1.92 -5.89
N GLN A 388 -1.18 -1.39 -6.58
CA GLN A 388 -1.10 -1.15 -8.02
C GLN A 388 -1.11 0.34 -8.32
N LYS A 389 -0.42 0.71 -9.39
CA LYS A 389 -0.26 2.10 -9.76
C LYS A 389 -0.40 2.33 -11.26
N SER A 390 -0.88 3.53 -11.57
CA SER A 390 -0.80 4.11 -12.91
C SER A 390 0.07 5.36 -12.88
N TRP A 391 0.46 5.84 -14.05
CA TRP A 391 1.26 7.05 -14.16
C TRP A 391 0.40 8.26 -14.56
N THR A 392 0.58 9.40 -13.88
CA THR A 392 -0.27 10.59 -14.13
C THR A 392 -0.08 11.20 -15.51
N GLU A 393 1.01 10.89 -16.20
CA GLU A 393 1.29 11.43 -17.54
C GLU A 393 0.81 10.54 -18.68
N ASP A 394 0.21 9.38 -18.38
CA ASP A 394 -0.29 8.46 -19.41
C ASP A 394 -1.65 8.89 -19.96
N ASP A 395 -1.85 8.73 -21.27
CA ASP A 395 -3.11 9.09 -21.94
C ASP A 395 -4.33 8.40 -21.33
N GLN A 396 -4.21 7.13 -20.93
CA GLN A 396 -5.31 6.42 -20.25
C GLN A 396 -5.71 7.06 -18.92
N TYR A 397 -4.76 7.69 -18.21
CA TYR A 397 -5.04 8.42 -16.98
C TYR A 397 -5.59 9.80 -17.35
N ARG A 398 -4.97 10.52 -18.28
CA ARG A 398 -5.34 11.90 -18.63
C ARG A 398 -6.70 12.01 -19.30
N ASP A 399 -7.05 11.07 -20.16
CA ASP A 399 -8.27 11.12 -20.96
C ASP A 399 -9.49 10.75 -20.11
N LYS A 400 -10.33 11.75 -19.88
CA LYS A 400 -11.59 11.60 -19.13
C LYS A 400 -12.56 10.63 -19.81
N ALA A 401 -12.48 10.45 -21.13
CA ALA A 401 -13.29 9.47 -21.84
C ALA A 401 -12.95 8.03 -21.45
N ASN A 402 -11.71 7.76 -21.07
CA ASN A 402 -11.24 6.42 -20.70
C ASN A 402 -11.71 5.98 -19.30
N ARG A 403 -12.07 6.92 -18.42
CA ARG A 403 -12.37 6.63 -17.00
C ARG A 403 -13.78 6.10 -16.70
N LYS A 404 -14.48 5.52 -17.69
CA LYS A 404 -15.81 4.85 -17.58
C LYS A 404 -16.84 5.51 -16.63
N GLY A 405 -16.83 6.84 -16.52
CA GLY A 405 -17.76 7.59 -15.66
C GLY A 405 -17.26 7.95 -14.25
N PHE A 406 -16.07 7.53 -13.83
CA PHE A 406 -15.45 7.94 -12.57
C PHE A 406 -14.75 9.30 -12.74
N LYS A 407 -15.44 10.36 -12.31
CA LYS A 407 -14.96 11.74 -12.47
C LYS A 407 -14.07 12.15 -11.30
N GLY A 408 -12.76 12.24 -11.55
CA GLY A 408 -11.82 12.92 -10.68
C GLY A 408 -11.70 14.41 -11.01
N ASP A 409 -11.03 15.16 -10.13
CA ASP A 409 -10.64 16.54 -10.44
C ASP A 409 -9.52 16.56 -11.49
N GLU A 410 -9.22 17.75 -12.02
CA GLU A 410 -8.09 17.92 -12.92
C GLU A 410 -6.76 17.70 -12.19
N THR A 411 -5.89 16.86 -12.78
CA THR A 411 -4.48 16.77 -12.40
C THR A 411 -3.70 17.66 -13.36
N PRO A 412 -2.90 18.64 -12.90
CA PRO A 412 -2.07 19.45 -13.79
C PRO A 412 -1.14 18.60 -14.67
N MET A 413 -0.75 19.11 -15.83
CA MET A 413 0.27 18.45 -16.66
C MET A 413 1.63 18.59 -15.99
N GLY A 414 2.47 17.54 -16.06
CA GLY A 414 3.79 17.57 -15.45
C GLY A 414 3.79 17.30 -13.94
N THR A 415 2.65 16.90 -13.36
CA THR A 415 2.56 16.45 -11.96
C THR A 415 3.51 15.28 -11.69
N ARG A 416 3.64 14.34 -12.65
CA ARG A 416 4.60 13.22 -12.63
C ARG A 416 4.57 12.45 -11.31
N VAL A 417 3.39 11.97 -10.93
CA VAL A 417 3.16 11.19 -9.71
C VAL A 417 2.75 9.77 -10.08
N GLN A 418 3.20 8.84 -9.25
CA GLN A 418 2.73 7.46 -9.23
C GLN A 418 1.34 7.39 -8.59
N ASN A 419 0.30 7.35 -9.42
CA ASN A 419 -1.08 7.34 -8.97
C ASN A 419 -1.44 6.04 -8.25
N PHE A 420 -1.96 6.15 -7.03
CA PHE A 420 -2.36 5.01 -6.20
C PHE A 420 -3.70 4.42 -6.67
N GLN A 421 -3.69 3.36 -7.48
CA GLN A 421 -4.93 2.78 -8.04
C GLN A 421 -5.64 1.81 -7.10
N SER A 422 -4.88 1.05 -6.32
CA SER A 422 -5.45 0.13 -5.35
C SER A 422 -4.44 -0.31 -4.30
N ILE A 423 -4.98 -0.80 -3.19
CA ILE A 423 -4.26 -1.66 -2.25
C ILE A 423 -5.13 -2.86 -1.90
N ASN A 424 -4.59 -4.05 -2.07
CA ASN A 424 -5.24 -5.29 -1.67
C ASN A 424 -4.54 -5.81 -0.43
N VAL A 425 -5.29 -6.47 0.43
CA VAL A 425 -4.73 -7.28 1.52
C VAL A 425 -5.34 -8.67 1.48
N VAL A 426 -4.51 -9.68 1.73
CA VAL A 426 -4.94 -11.06 1.94
C VAL A 426 -4.46 -11.51 3.31
N ASP A 427 -5.40 -11.96 4.14
CA ASP A 427 -5.19 -12.65 5.42
C ASP A 427 -4.95 -14.13 5.13
N LYS A 428 -3.68 -14.52 5.12
CA LYS A 428 -3.17 -15.85 4.76
C LYS A 428 -3.54 -16.92 5.80
N GLN A 429 -3.95 -16.52 7.00
CA GLN A 429 -4.34 -17.45 8.06
C GLN A 429 -5.84 -17.80 8.01
N ASN A 430 -6.66 -16.95 7.39
CA ASN A 430 -8.13 -17.08 7.43
C ASN A 430 -8.79 -17.18 6.05
N GLY A 431 -8.02 -17.28 4.95
CA GLY A 431 -8.57 -17.46 3.60
C GLY A 431 -9.47 -16.31 3.15
N ARG A 432 -9.09 -15.09 3.50
CA ARG A 432 -9.93 -13.90 3.31
C ARG A 432 -9.10 -12.68 2.96
N GLY A 433 -9.71 -11.67 2.36
CA GLY A 433 -9.02 -10.43 2.03
C GLY A 433 -9.95 -9.24 1.88
N THR A 434 -9.32 -8.08 1.69
CA THR A 434 -10.00 -6.83 1.37
C THR A 434 -9.36 -6.22 0.12
N LEU A 435 -10.16 -5.95 -0.92
CA LEU A 435 -9.74 -5.18 -2.09
C LEU A 435 -10.08 -3.71 -1.87
N VAL A 436 -9.15 -2.80 -2.17
CA VAL A 436 -9.36 -1.36 -2.05
C VAL A 436 -9.08 -0.64 -3.38
N PRO A 437 -9.93 -0.81 -4.42
CA PRO A 437 -9.80 -0.03 -5.65
C PRO A 437 -10.19 1.44 -5.43
N CYS A 438 -9.42 2.33 -6.03
CA CYS A 438 -9.58 3.77 -5.98
C CYS A 438 -9.96 4.29 -7.36
N ARG A 439 -11.09 4.99 -7.46
CA ARG A 439 -11.65 5.45 -8.74
C ARG A 439 -11.83 6.95 -8.79
N GLY A 440 -11.61 7.51 -9.98
CA GLY A 440 -11.66 8.96 -10.17
C GLY A 440 -10.53 9.67 -9.42
N ASN A 441 -9.35 9.05 -9.41
CA ASN A 441 -8.17 9.61 -8.76
C ASN A 441 -7.73 10.91 -9.42
N SER A 442 -7.19 11.81 -8.61
CA SER A 442 -6.70 13.13 -9.05
C SER A 442 -5.71 13.71 -8.06
N TYR A 443 -4.86 14.60 -8.57
CA TYR A 443 -3.92 15.40 -7.78
C TYR A 443 -4.12 16.88 -8.09
N PRO A 444 -5.25 17.47 -7.64
CA PRO A 444 -5.62 18.82 -8.03
C PRO A 444 -4.81 19.89 -7.31
N ASP A 445 -4.67 21.04 -7.97
CA ASP A 445 -4.33 22.28 -7.27
C ASP A 445 -5.42 22.63 -6.26
N VAL A 446 -5.02 22.84 -5.01
CA VAL A 446 -5.94 23.16 -3.92
C VAL A 446 -5.52 24.45 -3.21
N THR A 447 -6.49 25.29 -2.92
CA THR A 447 -6.31 26.50 -2.12
C THR A 447 -6.58 26.21 -0.65
N ILE A 448 -5.97 27.00 0.26
CA ILE A 448 -6.14 26.80 1.70
C ILE A 448 -7.62 26.93 2.13
N LYS A 449 -8.40 27.75 1.41
CA LYS A 449 -9.84 27.90 1.60
C LYS A 449 -10.62 26.64 1.25
N GLN A 450 -10.26 25.95 0.16
CA GLN A 450 -10.88 24.67 -0.20
C GLN A 450 -10.53 23.60 0.84
N VAL A 451 -9.26 23.52 1.26
CA VAL A 451 -8.84 22.52 2.24
C VAL A 451 -9.53 22.71 3.58
N ARG A 452 -9.66 23.97 4.06
CA ARG A 452 -10.39 24.25 5.30
C ARG A 452 -11.85 23.81 5.23
N ARG A 453 -12.51 23.87 4.07
CA ARG A 453 -13.90 23.41 3.91
C ARG A 453 -14.04 21.90 3.95
N SER A 454 -13.03 21.15 3.51
CA SER A 454 -13.10 19.67 3.49
C SER A 454 -12.41 18.98 4.67
N HIS A 455 -11.49 19.64 5.37
CA HIS A 455 -10.63 19.02 6.38
C HIS A 455 -10.67 19.70 7.76
N ASP A 456 -11.62 20.62 8.01
CA ASP A 456 -11.84 21.19 9.34
C ASP A 456 -12.86 20.36 10.10
N VAL A 457 -12.52 20.02 11.35
CA VAL A 457 -13.33 19.20 12.24
C VAL A 457 -14.75 19.74 12.41
N ASN A 458 -14.94 21.05 12.30
CA ASN A 458 -16.26 21.68 12.41
C ASN A 458 -17.20 21.25 11.25
N TYR A 459 -16.65 21.00 10.06
CA TYR A 459 -17.43 20.57 8.90
C TYR A 459 -17.73 19.07 8.89
N LEU A 460 -17.15 18.27 9.80
CA LEU A 460 -17.49 16.84 9.92
C LEU A 460 -18.95 16.61 10.34
N THR A 461 -19.56 17.60 11.01
CA THR A 461 -20.96 17.53 11.46
C THR A 461 -21.96 18.08 10.46
N GLU A 462 -21.51 18.80 9.43
CA GLU A 462 -22.39 19.51 8.49
C GLU A 462 -23.02 18.59 7.44
N GLY A 463 -23.04 17.27 7.70
CA GLY A 463 -23.94 16.27 7.11
C GLY A 463 -24.27 16.48 5.63
N ARG A 464 -23.56 15.77 4.76
CA ARG A 464 -24.09 15.43 3.43
C ARG A 464 -25.01 14.23 3.52
#